data_AF-A0A7C9B0N9-F1
#
_entry.id   AF-A0A7C9B0N9-F1
#
_cell.length_a   1.000
_cell.length_b   1.000
_cell.length_c   1.000
_cell.angle_alpha   90.00
_cell.angle_beta   90.00
_cell.angle_gamma   90.00
#
_symmetry.space_group_name_H-M   'P 1'
#
loop_
_entity.id
_entity.type
_entity.pdbx_description
1 polymer ?
#
loop_
_entity_poly.entity_id
_entity_poly.type
_entity_poly.pdbx_seq_one_letter_code
_entity_poly.pdbx_strand_id
1 'polypeptide(L)'
;LCSDPPEDAVITICGHVFCYQCVVDYVTGDDNMCPVRRCREQLSDDVIFSEATLRSCLSDDAERNLLSDNDSFKNQSILSTEYSSSKIKAALEILLSHRESNNPYIELDGLEDDKDNSLSPEVRIHKTENSSSQGPIKTIIFSQWTRMLDLFEYSLNQYCIQYRRLDGSMSLAARDRAVREFNTDPEVTVMLMSLKAGNLGLNMVAACHVILLDLWWNPTTEDQAIDRAHRIGQTRPVTVSRITIKDTVEDRILALQEEKRKMVASAFGEDRVGVSATRLTADDLRYLFLGSRAV
;
A
#
# COMPACT_ATOMS: atom_id res chain seq x y z
N LEU A 1 -21.99 -30.87 -8.66
CA LEU A 1 -22.85 -30.02 -7.81
C LEU A 1 -23.46 -30.86 -6.69
N CYS A 2 -23.30 -30.44 -5.43
CA CYS A 2 -23.93 -31.07 -4.28
C CYS A 2 -25.46 -30.78 -4.26
N SER A 3 -26.19 -31.56 -3.48
CA SER A 3 -27.64 -31.35 -3.22
C SER A 3 -27.91 -30.80 -1.81
N ASP A 4 -26.85 -30.56 -1.03
CA ASP A 4 -26.89 -30.02 0.32
C ASP A 4 -26.92 -28.48 0.30
N PRO A 5 -27.34 -27.82 1.40
CA PRO A 5 -27.22 -26.38 1.56
C PRO A 5 -25.78 -25.93 1.28
N PRO A 6 -25.57 -24.79 0.59
CA PRO A 6 -24.24 -24.44 0.12
C PRO A 6 -23.29 -24.06 1.26
N GLU A 7 -22.18 -24.79 1.39
CA GLU A 7 -21.02 -24.43 2.20
C GLU A 7 -20.11 -23.50 1.40
N ASP A 8 -19.60 -22.42 2.03
CA ASP A 8 -18.87 -21.34 1.36
C ASP A 8 -19.57 -20.88 0.07
N ALA A 9 -20.80 -20.38 0.26
CA ALA A 9 -21.69 -19.99 -0.82
C ALA A 9 -21.10 -18.84 -1.66
N VAL A 10 -21.14 -19.04 -2.97
CA VAL A 10 -20.70 -18.05 -3.96
C VAL A 10 -21.81 -17.78 -4.96
N ILE A 11 -21.85 -16.54 -5.45
CA ILE A 11 -22.81 -16.08 -6.43
C ILE A 11 -22.09 -15.83 -7.74
N THR A 12 -22.59 -16.45 -8.79
CA THR A 12 -22.11 -16.27 -10.17
C THR A 12 -22.69 -14.99 -10.80
N ILE A 13 -22.14 -14.49 -11.91
CA ILE A 13 -22.71 -13.34 -12.65
C ILE A 13 -24.17 -13.51 -13.06
N CYS A 14 -24.62 -14.74 -13.26
CA CYS A 14 -26.02 -15.01 -13.58
C CYS A 14 -26.92 -15.06 -12.34
N GLY A 15 -26.39 -14.72 -11.16
CA GLY A 15 -27.12 -14.61 -9.89
C GLY A 15 -27.41 -15.95 -9.21
N HIS A 16 -26.86 -17.06 -9.71
CA HIS A 16 -27.06 -18.38 -9.12
C HIS A 16 -26.01 -18.66 -8.03
N VAL A 17 -26.47 -19.31 -6.96
CA VAL A 17 -25.68 -19.61 -5.76
C VAL A 17 -25.27 -21.09 -5.76
N PHE A 18 -23.99 -21.35 -5.51
CA PHE A 18 -23.41 -22.69 -5.39
C PHE A 18 -22.41 -22.74 -4.23
N CYS A 19 -21.98 -23.93 -3.81
CA CYS A 19 -20.75 -24.04 -3.01
C CYS A 19 -19.55 -23.65 -3.88
N TYR A 20 -18.58 -22.93 -3.31
CA TYR A 20 -17.35 -22.57 -4.02
C TYR A 20 -16.68 -23.76 -4.70
N GLN A 21 -16.38 -24.82 -3.95
CA GLN A 21 -15.69 -25.99 -4.50
C GLN A 21 -16.51 -26.69 -5.59
N CYS A 22 -17.84 -26.74 -5.44
CA CYS A 22 -18.73 -27.37 -6.41
C CYS A 22 -18.78 -26.64 -7.75
N VAL A 23 -18.67 -25.30 -7.76
CA VAL A 23 -18.69 -24.53 -9.00
C VAL A 23 -17.30 -24.46 -9.64
N VAL A 24 -16.24 -24.38 -8.84
CA VAL A 24 -14.85 -24.41 -9.34
C VAL A 24 -14.55 -25.74 -10.02
N ASP A 25 -14.88 -26.86 -9.38
CA ASP A 25 -14.68 -28.20 -9.97
C ASP A 25 -15.52 -28.41 -11.25
N TYR A 26 -16.66 -27.71 -11.37
CA TYR A 26 -17.51 -27.79 -12.55
C TYR A 26 -16.96 -26.94 -13.70
N VAL A 27 -16.53 -25.71 -13.43
CA VAL A 27 -16.00 -24.76 -14.43
C VAL A 27 -14.59 -25.14 -14.90
N THR A 28 -13.78 -25.79 -14.05
CA THR A 28 -12.46 -26.32 -14.43
C THR A 28 -12.50 -27.61 -15.24
N GLY A 29 -13.69 -28.21 -15.42
CA GLY A 29 -13.94 -29.32 -16.34
C GLY A 29 -14.07 -28.86 -17.80
N ASP A 30 -14.84 -29.62 -18.60
CA ASP A 30 -15.07 -29.33 -20.03
C ASP A 30 -16.26 -28.39 -20.30
N ASP A 31 -17.07 -28.06 -19.27
CA ASP A 31 -18.33 -27.31 -19.40
C ASP A 31 -18.29 -25.94 -18.71
N ASN A 32 -17.94 -24.89 -19.47
CA ASN A 32 -17.91 -23.51 -18.97
C ASN A 32 -19.30 -22.83 -18.94
N MET A 33 -20.40 -23.58 -18.86
CA MET A 33 -21.75 -23.04 -18.82
C MET A 33 -22.35 -23.16 -17.42
N CYS A 34 -23.16 -22.18 -17.02
CA CYS A 34 -23.88 -22.26 -15.76
C CYS A 34 -24.64 -23.60 -15.60
N PRO A 35 -24.42 -24.34 -14.51
CA PRO A 35 -25.05 -25.66 -14.30
C PRO A 35 -26.58 -25.65 -14.21
N VAL A 36 -27.20 -24.48 -14.04
CA VAL A 36 -28.67 -24.35 -13.92
C VAL A 36 -29.30 -24.56 -15.30
N ARG A 37 -30.20 -25.55 -15.39
CA ARG A 37 -30.85 -26.08 -16.63
C ARG A 37 -31.48 -25.05 -17.59
N ARG A 38 -31.70 -23.80 -17.15
CA ARG A 38 -32.27 -22.70 -17.95
C ARG A 38 -31.37 -21.46 -18.03
N CYS A 39 -30.18 -21.51 -17.45
CA CYS A 39 -29.16 -20.48 -17.57
C CYS A 39 -28.20 -20.89 -18.70
N ARG A 40 -27.83 -19.93 -19.55
CA ARG A 40 -26.89 -20.14 -20.67
C ARG A 40 -25.66 -19.24 -20.55
N GLU A 41 -25.46 -18.67 -19.36
CA GLU A 41 -24.35 -17.78 -19.10
C GLU A 41 -23.05 -18.58 -19.00
N GLN A 42 -21.98 -18.09 -19.63
CA GLN A 42 -20.67 -18.69 -19.51
C GLN A 42 -20.02 -18.26 -18.20
N LEU A 43 -19.45 -19.22 -17.48
CA LEU A 43 -18.73 -18.99 -16.24
C LEU A 43 -17.23 -19.11 -16.51
N SER A 44 -16.46 -18.15 -16.03
CA SER A 44 -15.00 -18.22 -15.93
C SER A 44 -14.56 -18.03 -14.49
N ASP A 45 -13.35 -18.47 -14.17
CA ASP A 45 -12.80 -18.49 -12.80
C ASP A 45 -12.82 -17.09 -12.15
N ASP A 46 -12.70 -16.05 -12.98
CA ASP A 46 -12.67 -14.64 -12.58
C ASP A 46 -14.03 -14.06 -12.12
N VAL A 47 -15.09 -14.88 -12.05
CA VAL A 47 -16.49 -14.40 -12.06
C VAL A 47 -17.35 -15.02 -10.94
N ILE A 48 -16.70 -15.57 -9.93
CA ILE A 48 -17.33 -16.21 -8.77
C ILE A 48 -17.16 -15.27 -7.57
N PHE A 49 -18.25 -14.64 -7.13
CA PHE A 49 -18.21 -13.67 -6.04
C PHE A 49 -18.63 -14.32 -4.73
N SER A 50 -17.82 -14.21 -3.69
CA SER A 50 -18.22 -14.60 -2.34
C SER A 50 -19.31 -13.67 -1.80
N GLU A 51 -20.10 -14.14 -0.83
CA GLU A 51 -21.05 -13.28 -0.11
C GLU A 51 -20.35 -12.04 0.49
N ALA A 52 -19.10 -12.18 0.95
CA ALA A 52 -18.30 -11.07 1.47
C ALA A 52 -17.96 -10.03 0.39
N THR A 53 -17.62 -10.48 -0.82
CA THR A 53 -17.35 -9.60 -1.96
C THR A 53 -18.60 -8.81 -2.33
N LEU A 54 -19.76 -9.47 -2.39
CA LEU A 54 -21.03 -8.80 -2.69
C LEU A 54 -21.47 -7.82 -1.60
N ARG A 55 -21.28 -8.19 -0.32
CA ARG A 55 -21.57 -7.28 0.80
C ARG A 55 -20.74 -6.01 0.70
N SER A 56 -19.47 -6.09 0.31
CA SER A 56 -18.62 -4.90 0.11
C SER A 56 -19.09 -4.01 -1.05
N CYS A 57 -19.64 -4.58 -2.12
CA CYS A 57 -20.17 -3.82 -3.26
C CYS A 57 -21.53 -3.16 -2.95
N LEU A 58 -22.34 -3.77 -2.08
CA LEU A 58 -23.64 -3.24 -1.67
C LEU A 58 -23.55 -2.19 -0.55
N SER A 59 -22.49 -2.23 0.27
CA SER A 59 -22.27 -1.22 1.32
C SER A 59 -21.95 0.17 0.75
N ASP A 60 -21.39 0.28 -0.45
CA ASP A 60 -21.18 1.57 -1.12
C ASP A 60 -22.51 2.27 -1.49
N ASP A 61 -23.61 1.53 -1.65
CA ASP A 61 -24.94 2.10 -1.95
C ASP A 61 -25.78 2.39 -0.68
N ALA A 62 -25.42 1.83 0.48
CA ALA A 62 -26.20 1.92 1.71
C ALA A 62 -25.75 3.04 2.67
N GLU A 63 -24.57 3.64 2.48
CA GLU A 63 -24.01 4.69 3.36
C GLU A 63 -24.63 6.10 3.14
N ARG A 64 -25.93 6.19 2.88
CA ARG A 64 -26.67 7.46 3.04
C ARG A 64 -27.57 7.53 4.25
N ASN A 65 -27.75 6.46 5.02
CA ASN A 65 -28.59 6.53 6.21
C ASN A 65 -28.17 5.49 7.25
N LEU A 66 -27.39 5.91 8.26
CA LEU A 66 -27.77 5.97 9.68
C LEU A 66 -26.53 5.89 10.58
N LEU A 67 -26.33 6.96 11.34
CA LEU A 67 -25.55 7.00 12.56
C LEU A 67 -26.37 6.32 13.66
N SER A 68 -25.87 5.23 14.26
CA SER A 68 -25.97 4.99 15.72
C SER A 68 -25.33 3.66 16.12
N ASP A 69 -24.58 3.75 17.21
CA ASP A 69 -24.37 2.74 18.25
C ASP A 69 -23.28 1.67 18.09
N ASN A 70 -22.21 1.91 18.88
CA ASN A 70 -21.66 1.01 19.90
C ASN A 70 -21.55 -0.48 19.54
N ASP A 71 -20.40 -0.88 18.99
CA ASP A 71 -19.77 -2.15 19.35
C ASP A 71 -18.25 -1.98 19.35
N SER A 72 -17.74 -1.49 20.48
CA SER A 72 -16.34 -1.70 20.86
C SER A 72 -16.16 -3.19 21.18
N PHE A 73 -15.05 -3.78 20.69
CA PHE A 73 -14.55 -5.15 20.99
C PHE A 73 -14.77 -6.31 20.00
N LYS A 74 -15.08 -6.10 18.71
CA LYS A 74 -15.06 -7.22 17.72
C LYS A 74 -14.27 -7.03 16.42
N ASN A 75 -13.73 -5.86 16.15
CA ASN A 75 -12.97 -5.61 14.90
C ASN A 75 -11.57 -6.27 14.87
N GLN A 76 -11.18 -7.01 15.92
CA GLN A 76 -9.92 -7.74 15.99
C GLN A 76 -10.01 -9.18 15.41
N SER A 77 -11.19 -9.64 14.98
CA SER A 77 -11.39 -11.00 14.46
C SER A 77 -11.65 -11.11 12.95
N ILE A 78 -11.75 -9.99 12.23
CA ILE A 78 -11.88 -9.97 10.75
C ILE A 78 -10.47 -9.85 10.12
N LEU A 79 -9.51 -10.57 10.69
CA LEU A 79 -8.07 -10.48 10.39
C LEU A 79 -7.54 -11.65 9.54
N SER A 80 -8.43 -12.45 8.94
CA SER A 80 -8.02 -13.61 8.14
C SER A 80 -8.92 -13.80 6.92
N THR A 81 -8.69 -13.01 5.88
CA THR A 81 -9.04 -13.39 4.50
C THR A 81 -7.84 -13.12 3.59
N GLU A 82 -6.83 -13.98 3.78
CA GLU A 82 -6.05 -14.71 2.77
C GLU A 82 -5.53 -14.06 1.47
N TYR A 83 -5.37 -12.74 1.37
CA TYR A 83 -4.37 -12.17 0.45
C TYR A 83 -3.79 -10.84 0.93
N SER A 84 -3.19 -10.84 2.12
CA SER A 84 -2.38 -9.72 2.61
C SER A 84 -1.00 -9.77 1.95
N SER A 85 -0.76 -8.91 0.96
CA SER A 85 0.58 -8.76 0.39
C SER A 85 1.57 -8.40 1.49
N SER A 86 2.62 -9.20 1.66
CA SER A 86 3.66 -8.98 2.69
C SER A 86 4.30 -7.60 2.57
N LYS A 87 4.40 -7.06 1.35
CA LYS A 87 4.92 -5.72 1.09
C LYS A 87 3.96 -4.63 1.56
N ILE A 88 2.66 -4.80 1.31
CA ILE A 88 1.63 -3.88 1.78
C ILE A 88 1.64 -3.87 3.31
N LYS A 89 1.67 -5.05 3.93
CA LYS A 89 1.73 -5.19 5.39
C LYS A 89 2.95 -4.48 5.98
N ALA A 90 4.16 -4.72 5.45
CA ALA A 90 5.38 -4.07 5.92
C ALA A 90 5.32 -2.54 5.79
N ALA A 91 4.81 -2.03 4.67
CA ALA A 91 4.65 -0.58 4.49
C ALA A 91 3.58 0.02 5.41
N LEU A 92 2.48 -0.69 5.69
CA LEU A 92 1.48 -0.26 6.67
C LEU A 92 2.05 -0.23 8.09
N GLU A 93 2.84 -1.23 8.49
CA GLU A 93 3.50 -1.25 9.80
C GLU A 93 4.39 -0.01 9.98
N ILE A 94 5.13 0.40 8.95
CA ILE A 94 5.89 1.65 8.94
C ILE A 94 4.96 2.86 9.15
N LEU A 95 3.85 2.95 8.40
CA LEU A 95 2.91 4.07 8.52
C LEU A 95 2.26 4.16 9.90
N LEU A 96 1.90 3.02 10.50
CA LEU A 96 1.28 2.95 11.81
C LEU A 96 2.27 3.32 12.93
N SER A 97 3.54 2.94 12.80
CA SER A 97 4.60 3.36 13.76
C SER A 97 4.76 4.88 13.84
N HIS A 98 4.50 5.61 12.74
CA HIS A 98 4.50 7.06 12.74
C HIS A 98 3.34 7.65 13.54
N ARG A 99 2.18 6.98 13.59
CA ARG A 99 1.02 7.43 14.39
C ARG A 99 1.29 7.28 15.88
N GLU A 100 1.85 6.14 16.29
CA GLU A 100 2.20 5.87 17.69
C GLU A 100 3.27 6.85 18.20
N SER A 101 4.26 7.18 17.38
CA SER A 101 5.28 8.18 17.75
C SER A 101 4.72 9.60 17.93
N ASN A 102 3.54 9.90 17.36
CA ASN A 102 2.86 11.18 17.53
C ASN A 102 1.82 11.17 18.67
N ASN A 103 1.59 10.03 19.31
CA ASN A 103 0.60 9.86 20.38
C ASN A 103 1.25 9.13 21.57
N PRO A 104 1.94 9.84 22.48
CA PRO A 104 2.47 9.21 23.68
C PRO A 104 1.28 8.79 24.55
N TYR A 105 1.13 7.48 24.74
CA TYR A 105 0.07 6.88 25.55
C TYR A 105 -0.01 7.50 26.96
N ILE A 106 -1.25 7.67 27.44
CA ILE A 106 -1.58 7.98 28.83
C ILE A 106 -1.52 6.65 29.61
N GLU A 107 -0.52 6.49 30.49
CA GLU A 107 -0.55 5.43 31.51
C GLU A 107 -1.62 5.78 32.56
N LEU A 108 -2.71 5.01 32.61
CA LEU A 108 -3.55 4.91 33.81
C LEU A 108 -2.88 3.87 34.70
N ASP A 109 -2.05 4.33 35.64
CA ASP A 109 -1.52 3.47 36.69
C ASP A 109 -2.52 3.35 37.85
N GLY A 110 -2.52 2.17 38.47
CA GLY A 110 -3.66 1.56 39.17
C GLY A 110 -4.28 2.32 40.34
N LEU A 111 -5.62 2.21 40.42
CA LEU A 111 -6.38 2.39 41.65
C LEU A 111 -6.15 1.16 42.54
N GLU A 112 -5.28 1.29 43.53
CA GLU A 112 -5.45 0.54 44.77
C GLU A 112 -6.39 1.32 45.69
N ASP A 113 -7.41 0.60 46.18
CA ASP A 113 -8.44 1.06 47.10
C ASP A 113 -7.84 1.76 48.32
N ASP A 114 -8.17 3.03 48.51
CA ASP A 114 -8.24 3.58 49.86
C ASP A 114 -9.37 4.61 49.99
N LYS A 115 -10.11 4.44 51.08
CA LYS A 115 -11.31 5.19 51.43
C LYS A 115 -10.96 6.62 51.88
N ASP A 116 -11.96 7.46 51.69
CA ASP A 116 -12.17 8.80 52.25
C ASP A 116 -11.53 10.02 51.56
N ASN A 117 -12.46 10.92 51.24
CA ASN A 117 -12.39 12.38 51.25
C ASN A 117 -12.47 13.09 49.88
N SER A 118 -13.49 13.91 49.78
CA SER A 118 -13.89 14.76 48.65
C SER A 118 -12.76 15.63 48.11
N LEU A 119 -12.31 15.39 46.88
CA LEU A 119 -11.79 16.39 45.94
C LEU A 119 -11.83 15.80 44.52
N SER A 120 -12.33 16.58 43.56
CA SER A 120 -12.41 16.24 42.13
C SER A 120 -11.06 15.78 41.59
N PRO A 121 -10.98 14.78 40.70
CA PRO A 121 -9.69 14.35 40.15
C PRO A 121 -9.15 15.45 39.22
N GLU A 122 -8.14 16.18 39.68
CA GLU A 122 -7.32 17.02 38.81
C GLU A 122 -6.41 16.11 37.98
N VAL A 123 -6.76 15.95 36.70
CA VAL A 123 -5.89 15.32 35.70
C VAL A 123 -4.62 16.15 35.57
N ARG A 124 -3.55 15.76 36.25
CA ARG A 124 -2.22 16.33 36.06
C ARG A 124 -1.61 15.73 34.79
N ILE A 125 -1.75 16.47 33.69
CA ILE A 125 -1.07 16.18 32.43
C ILE A 125 0.43 16.40 32.63
N HIS A 126 1.19 15.33 32.88
CA HIS A 126 2.64 15.37 32.74
C HIS A 126 2.98 15.41 31.25
N LYS A 127 3.08 16.63 30.72
CA LYS A 127 3.55 16.90 29.37
C LYS A 127 5.05 16.63 29.35
N THR A 128 5.46 15.39 29.06
CA THR A 128 6.86 15.10 28.78
C THR A 128 7.24 15.86 27.51
N GLU A 129 7.99 16.94 27.69
CA GLU A 129 8.45 17.85 26.65
C GLU A 129 9.44 17.15 25.71
N ASN A 130 8.95 16.24 24.86
CA ASN A 130 9.68 15.75 23.69
C ASN A 130 8.82 15.87 22.42
N SER A 131 7.92 16.86 22.37
CA SER A 131 7.27 17.24 21.13
C SER A 131 8.28 17.98 20.26
N SER A 132 8.91 17.27 19.32
CA SER A 132 9.53 17.94 18.18
C SER A 132 8.47 18.87 17.56
N SER A 133 8.78 20.15 17.41
CA SER A 133 7.94 21.21 16.83
C SER A 133 7.61 21.02 15.35
N GLN A 134 7.69 19.79 14.85
CA GLN A 134 7.53 19.42 13.46
C GLN A 134 6.21 18.67 13.33
N GLY A 135 5.40 19.05 12.32
CA GLY A 135 4.10 18.44 12.05
C GLY A 135 4.18 16.93 11.71
N PRO A 136 3.04 16.31 11.35
CA PRO A 136 2.95 14.87 11.15
C PRO A 136 3.97 14.35 10.13
N ILE A 137 4.40 13.09 10.30
CA ILE A 137 5.28 12.43 9.33
C ILE A 137 4.49 12.19 8.05
N LYS A 138 4.83 12.91 7.00
CA LYS A 138 4.27 12.71 5.66
C LYS A 138 5.14 11.75 4.85
N THR A 139 4.49 10.78 4.21
CA THR A 139 5.13 9.67 3.52
C THR A 139 4.74 9.64 2.04
N ILE A 140 5.70 9.51 1.13
CA ILE A 140 5.44 9.19 -0.27
C ILE A 140 5.67 7.70 -0.48
N ILE A 141 4.71 7.02 -1.10
CA ILE A 141 4.78 5.60 -1.43
C ILE A 141 4.82 5.46 -2.94
N PHE A 142 5.92 4.92 -3.45
CA PHE A 142 6.11 4.68 -4.86
C PHE A 142 5.86 3.24 -5.24
N SER A 143 5.25 3.07 -6.41
CA SER A 143 5.20 1.80 -7.12
C SER A 143 5.31 2.02 -8.63
N GLN A 144 5.94 1.09 -9.35
CA GLN A 144 5.90 1.06 -10.81
C GLN A 144 4.54 0.56 -11.35
N TRP A 145 3.75 -0.13 -10.51
CA TRP A 145 2.49 -0.77 -10.88
C TRP A 145 1.30 0.01 -10.30
N THR A 146 0.47 0.61 -11.14
CA THR A 146 -0.74 1.31 -10.67
C THR A 146 -1.71 0.39 -9.95
N ARG A 147 -1.78 -0.89 -10.34
CA ARG A 147 -2.59 -1.90 -9.64
C ARG A 147 -2.11 -2.17 -8.21
N MET A 148 -0.81 -2.06 -7.94
CA MET A 148 -0.29 -2.16 -6.57
C MET A 148 -0.71 -0.94 -5.75
N LEU A 149 -0.79 0.24 -6.38
CA LEU A 149 -1.36 1.43 -5.72
C LEU A 149 -2.84 1.21 -5.42
N ASP A 150 -3.63 0.65 -6.35
CA ASP A 150 -5.06 0.33 -6.11
C ASP A 150 -5.22 -0.56 -4.85
N LEU A 151 -4.38 -1.61 -4.70
CA LEU A 151 -4.40 -2.49 -3.52
C LEU A 151 -3.97 -1.77 -2.23
N PHE A 152 -3.02 -0.85 -2.33
CA PHE A 152 -2.56 -0.07 -1.19
C PHE A 152 -3.62 0.95 -0.76
N GLU A 153 -4.34 1.57 -1.70
CA GLU A 153 -5.48 2.44 -1.43
C GLU A 153 -6.56 1.73 -0.62
N TYR A 154 -6.94 0.53 -1.06
CA TYR A 154 -7.88 -0.30 -0.31
C TYR A 154 -7.43 -0.47 1.15
N SER A 155 -6.14 -0.76 1.34
CA SER A 155 -5.58 -0.93 2.68
C SER A 155 -5.59 0.37 3.48
N LEU A 156 -5.20 1.51 2.89
CA LEU A 156 -5.24 2.81 3.57
C LEU A 156 -6.65 3.20 4.03
N ASN A 157 -7.67 2.89 3.22
CA ASN A 157 -9.08 3.13 3.56
C ASN A 157 -9.50 2.32 4.80
N GLN A 158 -9.11 1.04 4.88
CA GLN A 158 -9.40 0.18 6.04
C GLN A 158 -8.81 0.73 7.36
N TYR A 159 -7.65 1.39 7.30
CA TYR A 159 -7.00 2.00 8.47
C TYR A 159 -7.34 3.49 8.66
N CYS A 160 -8.30 4.01 7.88
CA CYS A 160 -8.71 5.42 7.87
C CYS A 160 -7.50 6.37 7.79
N ILE A 161 -6.53 6.07 6.91
CA ILE A 161 -5.37 6.92 6.67
C ILE A 161 -5.68 7.84 5.49
N GLN A 162 -5.67 9.15 5.73
CA GLN A 162 -5.92 10.13 4.67
C GLN A 162 -4.73 10.22 3.72
N TYR A 163 -5.02 10.08 2.43
CA TYR A 163 -4.01 10.05 1.39
C TYR A 163 -4.42 10.82 0.14
N ARG A 164 -3.45 11.05 -0.74
CA ARG A 164 -3.68 11.46 -2.13
C ARG A 164 -2.93 10.53 -3.07
N ARG A 165 -3.43 10.45 -4.30
CA ARG A 165 -2.83 9.66 -5.38
C ARG A 165 -2.34 10.58 -6.49
N LEU A 166 -1.24 10.19 -7.12
CA LEU A 166 -0.66 10.84 -8.27
C LEU A 166 -0.14 9.81 -9.28
N ASP A 167 -0.88 9.64 -10.37
CA ASP A 167 -0.46 8.79 -11.49
C ASP A 167 -0.76 9.46 -12.85
N GLY A 168 -0.44 8.74 -13.93
CA GLY A 168 -0.57 9.24 -15.30
C GLY A 168 -2.00 9.43 -15.80
N SER A 169 -3.03 8.99 -15.05
CA SER A 169 -4.43 9.13 -15.45
C SER A 169 -5.05 10.47 -15.06
N MET A 170 -4.38 11.24 -14.19
CA MET A 170 -4.94 12.46 -13.62
C MET A 170 -4.83 13.67 -14.55
N SER A 171 -5.85 14.53 -14.50
CA SER A 171 -5.78 15.85 -15.12
C SER A 171 -4.77 16.76 -14.39
N LEU A 172 -4.27 17.77 -15.10
CA LEU A 172 -3.34 18.77 -14.54
C LEU A 172 -3.91 19.43 -13.27
N ALA A 173 -5.18 19.84 -13.31
CA ALA A 173 -5.84 20.49 -12.18
C ALA A 173 -5.97 19.56 -10.96
N ALA A 174 -6.31 18.28 -11.19
CA ALA A 174 -6.42 17.29 -10.12
C ALA A 174 -5.05 16.99 -9.49
N ARG A 175 -4.01 16.90 -10.32
CA ARG A 175 -2.63 16.71 -9.88
C ARG A 175 -2.18 17.87 -8.99
N ASP A 176 -2.36 19.11 -9.44
CA ASP A 176 -1.92 20.28 -8.70
C ASP A 176 -2.69 20.43 -7.37
N ARG A 177 -3.96 20.04 -7.35
CA ARG A 177 -4.75 19.96 -6.12
C ARG A 177 -4.19 18.92 -5.14
N ALA A 178 -3.92 17.70 -5.61
CA ALA A 178 -3.34 16.63 -4.79
C ALA A 178 -1.99 17.03 -4.18
N VAL A 179 -1.11 17.66 -4.97
CA VAL A 179 0.19 18.15 -4.48
C VAL A 179 0.03 19.26 -3.44
N ARG A 180 -0.90 20.20 -3.65
CA ARG A 180 -1.17 21.26 -2.66
C ARG A 180 -1.67 20.66 -1.35
N GLU A 181 -2.71 19.84 -1.42
CA GLU A 181 -3.32 19.21 -0.24
C GLU A 181 -2.29 18.37 0.53
N PHE A 182 -1.48 17.56 -0.16
CA PHE A 182 -0.42 16.82 0.51
C PHE A 182 0.64 17.72 1.17
N ASN A 183 0.96 18.88 0.60
CA ASN A 183 1.95 19.77 1.22
C ASN A 183 1.38 20.61 2.38
N THR A 184 0.09 20.96 2.36
CA THR A 184 -0.48 21.94 3.28
C THR A 184 -1.44 21.37 4.32
N ASP A 185 -2.16 20.29 4.00
CA ASP A 185 -3.16 19.70 4.90
C ASP A 185 -2.48 18.71 5.87
N PRO A 186 -2.49 18.93 7.19
CA PRO A 186 -1.87 18.03 8.15
C PRO A 186 -2.52 16.64 8.18
N GLU A 187 -3.79 16.50 7.83
CA GLU A 187 -4.49 15.22 7.84
C GLU A 187 -3.99 14.31 6.71
N VAL A 188 -3.67 14.88 5.54
CA VAL A 188 -3.16 14.12 4.39
C VAL A 188 -1.71 13.71 4.65
N THR A 189 -1.51 12.51 5.18
CA THR A 189 -0.19 12.00 5.62
C THR A 189 0.48 11.10 4.58
N VAL A 190 -0.25 10.60 3.58
CA VAL A 190 0.30 9.70 2.56
C VAL A 190 0.08 10.23 1.14
N MET A 191 1.10 10.14 0.30
CA MET A 191 1.01 10.34 -1.15
C MET A 191 1.37 9.04 -1.87
N LEU A 192 0.41 8.45 -2.57
CA LEU A 192 0.65 7.33 -3.49
C LEU A 192 1.08 7.88 -4.84
N MET A 193 2.23 7.44 -5.35
CA MET A 193 2.74 7.95 -6.62
C MET A 193 3.25 6.83 -7.51
N SER A 194 2.83 6.83 -8.76
CA SER A 194 3.47 5.95 -9.74
C SER A 194 4.92 6.41 -9.98
N LEU A 195 5.86 5.47 -10.13
CA LEU A 195 7.27 5.81 -10.32
C LEU A 195 7.48 6.70 -11.56
N LYS A 196 6.71 6.46 -12.63
CA LYS A 196 6.72 7.29 -13.84
C LYS A 196 6.29 8.74 -13.58
N ALA A 197 5.31 8.95 -12.70
CA ALA A 197 4.85 10.28 -12.36
C ALA A 197 5.84 11.05 -11.46
N GLY A 198 6.78 10.37 -10.81
CA GLY A 198 7.91 10.99 -10.09
C GLY A 198 8.81 11.87 -10.96
N ASN A 199 8.84 11.62 -12.27
CA ASN A 199 9.67 12.36 -13.22
C ASN A 199 9.13 13.75 -13.61
N LEU A 200 7.96 14.15 -13.09
CA LEU A 200 7.27 15.40 -13.49
C LEU A 200 7.81 16.68 -12.84
N GLY A 201 8.91 16.62 -12.09
CA GLY A 201 9.54 17.81 -11.48
C GLY A 201 8.82 18.40 -10.27
N LEU A 202 7.92 17.64 -9.64
CA LEU A 202 7.07 18.08 -8.53
C LEU A 202 7.87 18.45 -7.27
N ASN A 203 7.31 19.33 -6.44
CA ASN A 203 7.90 19.68 -5.14
C ASN A 203 7.09 19.03 -4.01
N MET A 204 7.71 18.09 -3.29
CA MET A 204 7.09 17.30 -2.22
C MET A 204 7.88 17.40 -0.92
N VAL A 205 8.50 18.56 -0.65
CA VAL A 205 9.32 18.80 0.56
C VAL A 205 8.58 18.62 1.88
N ALA A 206 7.25 18.54 1.89
CA ALA A 206 6.50 18.18 3.09
C ALA A 206 6.75 16.71 3.53
N ALA A 207 7.11 15.83 2.59
CA ALA A 207 7.41 14.43 2.88
C ALA A 207 8.80 14.24 3.48
N CYS A 208 8.87 13.56 4.62
CA CYS A 208 10.14 13.19 5.26
C CYS A 208 10.38 11.68 5.28
N HIS A 209 9.45 10.89 4.74
CA HIS A 209 9.65 9.46 4.50
C HIS A 209 9.25 9.13 3.06
N VAL A 210 10.10 8.36 2.38
CA VAL A 210 9.81 7.76 1.07
C VAL A 210 9.85 6.24 1.20
N ILE A 211 8.79 5.55 0.76
CA ILE A 211 8.71 4.09 0.70
C ILE A 211 8.69 3.68 -0.77
N LEU A 212 9.60 2.79 -1.18
CA LEU A 212 9.57 2.12 -2.48
C LEU A 212 8.98 0.72 -2.30
N LEU A 213 7.76 0.48 -2.78
CA LEU A 213 7.09 -0.83 -2.69
C LEU A 213 7.70 -1.88 -3.62
N ASP A 214 8.30 -1.43 -4.72
CA ASP A 214 8.93 -2.29 -5.71
C ASP A 214 10.16 -1.61 -6.28
N LEU A 215 11.11 -2.44 -6.72
CA LEU A 215 12.39 -1.99 -7.24
C LEU A 215 12.30 -1.73 -8.74
N TRP A 216 13.12 -0.79 -9.19
CA TRP A 216 13.32 -0.50 -10.60
C TRP A 216 14.77 -0.75 -11.01
N TRP A 217 15.02 -1.39 -12.15
CA TRP A 217 16.39 -1.73 -12.56
C TRP A 217 17.29 -0.51 -12.81
N ASN A 218 16.72 0.66 -13.09
CA ASN A 218 17.48 1.89 -13.30
C ASN A 218 17.53 2.71 -11.99
N PRO A 219 18.66 2.73 -11.26
CA PRO A 219 18.76 3.42 -9.98
C PRO A 219 18.49 4.92 -10.10
N THR A 220 18.86 5.54 -11.22
CA THR A 220 18.65 6.99 -11.43
C THR A 220 17.18 7.40 -11.42
N THR A 221 16.26 6.49 -11.79
CA THR A 221 14.82 6.77 -11.73
C THR A 221 14.32 6.78 -10.29
N GLU A 222 14.80 5.87 -9.44
CA GLU A 222 14.49 5.90 -8.00
C GLU A 222 15.09 7.12 -7.32
N ASP A 223 16.35 7.45 -7.61
CA ASP A 223 17.04 8.59 -7.04
C ASP A 223 16.29 9.91 -7.37
N GLN A 224 15.87 10.08 -8.63
CA GLN A 224 15.05 11.24 -9.03
C GLN A 224 13.68 11.30 -8.34
N ALA A 225 13.08 10.14 -8.07
CA ALA A 225 11.81 10.05 -7.34
C ALA A 225 12.01 10.46 -5.87
N ILE A 226 13.11 10.02 -5.23
CA ILE A 226 13.50 10.40 -3.87
C ILE A 226 13.81 11.91 -3.78
N ASP A 227 14.48 12.47 -4.79
CA ASP A 227 14.79 13.90 -4.90
C ASP A 227 13.55 14.81 -4.95
N ARG A 228 12.35 14.26 -5.12
CA ARG A 228 11.10 15.03 -4.98
C ARG A 228 10.85 15.47 -3.53
N ALA A 229 11.28 14.64 -2.57
CA ALA A 229 11.21 14.90 -1.14
C ALA A 229 12.53 15.45 -0.59
N HIS A 230 13.66 14.86 -1.00
CA HIS A 230 15.00 15.32 -0.66
C HIS A 230 15.43 16.48 -1.57
N ARG A 231 14.77 17.63 -1.40
CA ARG A 231 14.96 18.83 -2.22
C ARG A 231 15.19 20.07 -1.37
N ILE A 232 15.77 21.11 -1.98
CA ILE A 232 15.87 22.44 -1.40
C ILE A 232 14.47 22.88 -0.92
N GLY A 233 14.36 23.22 0.37
CA GLY A 233 13.09 23.52 1.05
C GLY A 233 12.66 22.46 2.07
N GLN A 234 13.26 21.27 2.03
CA GLN A 234 13.11 20.27 3.09
C GLN A 234 13.83 20.72 4.36
N THR A 235 13.16 20.59 5.51
CA THR A 235 13.70 20.97 6.83
C THR A 235 13.93 19.77 7.75
N ARG A 236 13.46 18.57 7.35
CA ARG A 236 13.55 17.32 8.11
C ARG A 236 14.46 16.32 7.37
N PRO A 237 15.21 15.46 8.09
CA PRO A 237 15.89 14.33 7.46
C PRO A 237 14.90 13.48 6.65
N VAL A 238 15.26 13.13 5.41
CA VAL A 238 14.44 12.26 4.56
C VAL A 238 14.88 10.82 4.76
N THR A 239 13.97 9.98 5.25
CA THR A 239 14.19 8.52 5.38
C THR A 239 13.67 7.81 4.14
N VAL A 240 14.42 6.85 3.61
CA VAL A 240 14.03 6.04 2.45
C VAL A 240 13.98 4.57 2.84
N SER A 241 12.81 3.96 2.75
CA SER A 241 12.59 2.53 2.99
C SER A 241 12.32 1.80 1.68
N ARG A 242 13.12 0.79 1.36
CA ARG A 242 12.92 -0.09 0.20
C ARG A 242 12.35 -1.42 0.66
N ILE A 243 11.16 -1.78 0.19
CA ILE A 243 10.48 -3.02 0.58
C ILE A 243 10.85 -4.12 -0.41
N THR A 244 11.65 -5.07 0.04
CA THR A 244 12.12 -6.19 -0.79
C THR A 244 11.80 -7.54 -0.18
N ILE A 245 11.72 -8.56 -1.02
CA ILE A 245 11.54 -9.96 -0.63
C ILE A 245 12.87 -10.67 -0.84
N LYS A 246 13.41 -11.22 0.25
CA LYS A 246 14.66 -12.00 0.23
C LYS A 246 14.52 -13.26 -0.61
N ASP A 247 15.65 -13.69 -1.15
CA ASP A 247 15.81 -14.89 -1.96
C ASP A 247 14.97 -14.86 -3.24
N THR A 248 14.76 -13.66 -3.79
CA THR A 248 14.01 -13.45 -5.04
C THR A 248 14.83 -12.71 -6.11
N VAL A 249 14.19 -12.43 -7.25
CA VAL A 249 14.78 -11.55 -8.28
C VAL A 249 15.13 -10.15 -7.73
N GLU A 250 14.48 -9.71 -6.66
CA GLU A 250 14.69 -8.38 -6.08
C GLU A 250 16.10 -8.18 -5.53
N ASP A 251 16.71 -9.22 -4.96
CA ASP A 251 18.10 -9.16 -4.50
C ASP A 251 19.07 -8.95 -5.68
N ARG A 252 18.78 -9.58 -6.82
CA ARG A 252 19.56 -9.40 -8.05
C ARG A 252 19.32 -8.02 -8.66
N ILE A 253 18.11 -7.48 -8.55
CA ILE A 253 17.84 -6.09 -8.97
C ILE A 253 18.65 -5.11 -8.12
N LEU A 254 18.73 -5.30 -6.79
CA LEU A 254 19.57 -4.46 -5.92
C LEU A 254 21.04 -4.52 -6.30
N ALA A 255 21.56 -5.72 -6.57
CA ALA A 255 22.95 -5.90 -7.02
C ALA A 255 23.21 -5.22 -8.37
N LEU A 256 22.27 -5.37 -9.32
CA LEU A 256 22.34 -4.71 -10.64
C LEU A 256 22.30 -3.19 -10.51
N GLN A 257 21.45 -2.64 -9.64
CA GLN A 257 21.43 -1.20 -9.36
C GLN A 257 22.78 -0.72 -8.85
N GLU A 258 23.41 -1.46 -7.94
CA GLU A 258 24.71 -1.08 -7.39
C GLU A 258 25.81 -1.10 -8.45
N GLU A 259 25.83 -2.10 -9.33
CA GLU A 259 26.73 -2.14 -10.48
C GLU A 259 26.50 -0.95 -11.41
N LYS A 260 25.23 -0.62 -11.70
CA LYS A 260 24.88 0.55 -12.52
C LYS A 260 25.29 1.86 -11.87
N ARG A 261 25.14 2.04 -10.55
CA ARG A 261 25.64 3.21 -9.83
C ARG A 261 27.15 3.34 -9.95
N LYS A 262 27.90 2.23 -9.80
CA LYS A 262 29.36 2.22 -9.97
C LYS A 262 29.79 2.60 -11.39
N MET A 263 29.11 2.05 -12.40
CA MET A 263 29.37 2.41 -13.80
C MET A 263 29.17 3.91 -14.04
N VAL A 264 28.05 4.49 -13.58
CA VAL A 264 27.78 5.92 -13.71
C VAL A 264 28.82 6.75 -12.94
N ALA A 265 29.19 6.36 -11.73
CA ALA A 265 30.21 7.05 -10.94
C ALA A 265 31.60 7.04 -11.61
N SER A 266 31.96 5.92 -12.26
CA SER A 266 33.21 5.80 -13.02
C SER A 266 33.20 6.57 -14.35
N ALA A 267 32.02 6.87 -14.89
CA ALA A 267 31.83 7.49 -16.20
C ALA A 267 31.99 9.02 -16.22
N PHE A 268 32.15 9.69 -15.07
CA PHE A 268 32.34 11.15 -14.99
C PHE A 268 33.66 11.68 -15.62
N GLY A 269 34.27 10.92 -16.54
CA GLY A 269 35.36 11.33 -17.43
C GLY A 269 35.22 10.91 -18.90
N GLU A 270 34.24 10.07 -19.29
CA GLU A 270 34.06 9.59 -20.68
C GLU A 270 32.58 9.54 -21.11
N ASP A 271 32.19 10.42 -22.02
CA ASP A 271 30.80 10.70 -22.46
C ASP A 271 30.00 9.51 -23.05
N ARG A 272 30.63 8.36 -23.28
CA ARG A 272 30.02 7.22 -23.99
C ARG A 272 29.31 6.21 -23.08
N VAL A 273 29.54 6.25 -21.77
CA VAL A 273 29.07 5.21 -20.83
C VAL A 273 27.65 5.50 -20.27
N GLY A 274 27.22 6.77 -20.26
CA GLY A 274 25.97 7.19 -19.60
C GLY A 274 24.68 6.58 -20.16
N VAL A 275 24.61 6.28 -21.46
CA VAL A 275 23.40 5.70 -22.08
C VAL A 275 23.30 4.18 -21.86
N SER A 276 24.42 3.47 -21.76
CA SER A 276 24.42 2.03 -21.51
C SER A 276 24.00 1.71 -20.08
N ALA A 277 24.43 2.53 -19.11
CA ALA A 277 24.13 2.31 -17.69
C ALA A 277 22.64 2.48 -17.34
N THR A 278 21.87 3.22 -18.14
CA THR A 278 20.44 3.47 -17.90
C THR A 278 19.51 2.45 -18.58
N ARG A 279 20.01 1.70 -19.57
CA ARG A 279 19.22 0.69 -20.29
C ARG A 279 19.38 -0.68 -19.63
N LEU A 280 18.40 -1.56 -19.89
CA LEU A 280 18.46 -2.96 -19.50
C LEU A 280 19.04 -3.76 -20.68
N THR A 281 20.16 -4.45 -20.47
CA THR A 281 20.82 -5.23 -21.51
C THR A 281 20.33 -6.68 -21.53
N ALA A 282 20.65 -7.43 -22.61
CA ALA A 282 20.34 -8.86 -22.67
C ALA A 282 21.10 -9.66 -21.58
N ASP A 283 22.30 -9.23 -21.22
CA ASP A 283 23.07 -9.86 -20.15
C ASP A 283 22.50 -9.53 -18.77
N ASP A 284 21.98 -8.31 -18.56
CA ASP A 284 21.23 -7.96 -17.34
C ASP A 284 20.03 -8.90 -17.16
N LEU A 285 19.26 -9.15 -18.23
CA LEU A 285 18.11 -10.05 -18.20
C LEU A 285 18.53 -11.48 -17.87
N ARG A 286 19.62 -11.97 -18.47
CA ARG A 286 20.17 -13.29 -18.13
C ARG A 286 20.56 -13.37 -16.67
N TYR A 287 21.24 -12.36 -16.15
CA TYR A 287 21.61 -12.30 -14.74
C TYR A 287 20.36 -12.31 -13.83
N LEU A 288 19.35 -11.50 -14.15
CA LEU A 288 18.12 -11.39 -13.35
C LEU A 288 17.31 -12.68 -13.29
N PHE A 289 17.26 -13.49 -14.36
CA PHE A 289 16.38 -14.66 -14.40
C PHE A 289 17.10 -16.01 -14.33
N LEU A 290 18.36 -16.09 -14.74
CA LEU A 290 19.13 -17.35 -14.78
C LEU A 290 20.19 -17.42 -13.67
N GLY A 291 20.41 -16.31 -12.94
CA GLY A 291 21.47 -16.20 -11.95
C GLY A 291 22.87 -16.16 -12.58
N SER A 292 23.87 -15.84 -11.78
CA SER A 292 25.26 -16.03 -12.21
C SER A 292 25.51 -17.53 -12.33
N ARG A 293 26.02 -18.00 -13.48
CA ARG A 293 26.65 -19.33 -13.52
C ARG A 293 27.70 -19.35 -12.42
N ALA A 294 27.55 -20.24 -11.44
CA ALA A 294 28.64 -20.58 -10.54
C ALA A 294 29.81 -21.02 -11.43
N VAL A 295 30.90 -20.24 -11.39
CA VAL A 295 32.20 -20.62 -11.97
C VAL A 295 32.95 -21.40 -10.90
#